data_AF-G9K8K3-F1
#
_entry.id   AF-G9K8K3-F1
#
_cell.length_a   1.000
_cell.length_b   1.000
_cell.length_c   1.000
_cell.angle_alpha   90.00
_cell.angle_beta   90.00
_cell.angle_gamma   90.00
#
_symmetry.space_group_name_H-M   'P 1'
#
loop_
_entity.id
_entity.type
_entity.pdbx_description
1 polymer ?
#
loop_
_entity_poly.entity_id
_entity_poly.type
_entity_poly.pdbx_seq_one_letter_code
_entity_poly.pdbx_strand_id
1 'polypeptide(L)'
;MSSWSPQRNQSPGGLSSHLSRTLFLLLLSVVSAQDVTPNRDTCLVFHSINGSSVSCHPPAKLPHRLPADTVYLVVEFFNLTQLRADTLQGASNLQELHLSP
;
A
#
# COMPACT_ATOMS: atom_id res chain seq x y z
N MET A 1 1.30 65.30 -31.81
CA MET A 1 1.54 64.57 -30.56
C MET A 1 0.52 63.43 -30.51
N SER A 2 0.93 62.22 -30.82
CA SER A 2 0.04 61.04 -30.97
C SER A 2 -0.07 60.30 -29.63
N SER A 3 -1.31 60.08 -29.19
CA SER A 3 -1.69 59.42 -27.94
C SER A 3 -1.30 57.94 -27.94
N TRP A 4 -0.44 57.54 -27.01
CA TRP A 4 -0.11 56.15 -26.75
C TRP A 4 -1.22 55.54 -25.86
N SER A 5 -2.03 54.65 -26.42
CA SER A 5 -2.96 53.81 -25.63
C SER A 5 -2.22 52.58 -25.11
N PRO A 6 -2.35 52.19 -23.83
CA PRO A 6 -1.86 50.89 -23.38
C PRO A 6 -2.83 49.81 -23.85
N GLN A 7 -2.46 49.11 -24.93
CA GLN A 7 -3.11 47.88 -25.35
C GLN A 7 -2.83 46.81 -24.26
N ARG A 8 -3.74 46.72 -23.29
CA ARG A 8 -3.74 45.68 -22.26
C ARG A 8 -4.15 44.36 -22.92
N ASN A 9 -3.17 43.66 -23.50
CA ASN A 9 -3.35 42.27 -23.91
C ASN A 9 -3.41 41.39 -22.66
N GLN A 10 -4.60 41.28 -22.05
CA GLN A 10 -4.90 40.20 -21.12
C GLN A 10 -5.00 38.91 -21.93
N SER A 11 -3.88 38.20 -22.00
CA SER A 11 -3.87 36.84 -22.53
C SER A 11 -4.75 35.97 -21.63
N PRO A 12 -5.74 35.20 -22.16
CA PRO A 12 -6.61 34.34 -21.34
C PRO A 12 -5.87 33.15 -20.71
N GLY A 13 -4.57 32.98 -20.98
CA GLY A 13 -3.78 31.80 -20.62
C GLY A 13 -3.45 31.63 -19.13
N GLY A 14 -3.76 32.62 -18.29
CA GLY A 14 -3.51 32.52 -16.84
C GLY A 14 -4.46 31.55 -16.14
N LEU A 15 -5.76 31.65 -16.43
CA LEU A 15 -6.76 30.78 -15.78
C LEU A 15 -6.69 29.33 -16.28
N SER A 16 -6.35 29.11 -17.56
CA SER A 16 -6.27 27.76 -18.13
C SER A 16 -5.10 26.96 -17.60
N SER A 17 -3.94 27.58 -17.34
CA SER A 17 -2.77 26.88 -16.79
C SER A 17 -2.99 26.47 -15.33
N HIS A 18 -3.62 27.33 -14.54
CA HIS A 18 -3.97 27.03 -13.14
C HIS A 18 -5.04 25.93 -13.06
N LEU A 19 -6.06 25.95 -13.93
CA LEU A 19 -7.06 24.89 -14.02
C LEU A 19 -6.43 23.56 -14.46
N SER A 20 -5.56 23.58 -15.47
CA SER A 20 -4.84 22.38 -15.92
C SER A 20 -3.96 21.80 -14.82
N ARG A 21 -3.27 22.63 -14.05
CA ARG A 21 -2.45 22.19 -12.92
C ARG A 21 -3.30 21.58 -11.81
N THR A 22 -4.41 22.21 -11.47
CA THR A 22 -5.33 21.70 -10.44
C THR A 22 -5.96 20.37 -10.87
N LEU A 23 -6.40 20.25 -12.13
CA LEU A 23 -6.90 18.99 -12.69
C LEU A 23 -5.83 17.89 -12.67
N PHE A 24 -4.60 18.22 -13.03
CA PHE A 24 -3.49 17.27 -12.96
C PHE A 24 -3.20 16.81 -11.52
N LEU A 25 -3.19 17.74 -10.56
CA LEU A 25 -3.01 17.41 -9.14
C LEU A 25 -4.17 16.57 -8.59
N LEU A 26 -5.41 16.83 -9.02
CA LEU A 26 -6.60 16.03 -8.67
C LEU A 26 -6.52 14.62 -9.25
N LEU A 27 -6.06 14.48 -10.50
CA LEU A 27 -5.84 13.17 -11.12
C LEU A 27 -4.77 12.37 -10.37
N LEU A 28 -3.64 13.01 -10.01
CA LEU A 28 -2.58 12.37 -9.23
C LEU A 28 -3.07 11.92 -7.85
N SER A 29 -3.93 12.71 -7.20
CA SER A 29 -4.47 12.36 -5.88
C SER A 29 -5.49 11.21 -5.95
N VAL A 30 -6.28 11.12 -7.01
CA VAL A 30 -7.19 9.97 -7.24
C VAL A 30 -6.40 8.69 -7.51
N VAL A 31 -5.35 8.76 -8.34
CA VAL A 31 -4.44 7.61 -8.59
C VAL A 31 -3.75 7.16 -7.31
N SER A 32 -3.34 8.10 -6.44
CA SER A 32 -2.76 7.75 -5.14
C SER A 32 -3.75 7.13 -4.15
N ALA A 33 -5.07 7.26 -4.38
CA ALA A 33 -6.09 6.71 -3.50
C ALA A 33 -6.60 5.33 -3.98
N GLN A 34 -6.45 5.01 -5.26
CA GLN A 34 -7.01 3.79 -5.86
C GLN A 34 -6.29 2.49 -5.41
N ASP A 35 -5.03 2.56 -5.01
CA ASP A 35 -4.21 1.39 -4.63
C ASP A 35 -3.84 1.33 -3.12
N VAL A 36 -4.40 2.20 -2.27
CA VAL A 36 -3.83 2.47 -0.93
C VAL A 36 -4.71 2.05 0.25
N THR A 37 -5.80 1.32 0.02
CA THR A 37 -6.47 0.62 1.13
C THR A 37 -6.03 -0.84 1.16
N PRO A 38 -5.00 -1.19 1.96
CA PRO A 38 -4.64 -2.58 2.15
C PRO A 38 -5.87 -3.34 2.66
N ASN A 39 -6.12 -4.49 2.05
CA ASN A 39 -7.22 -5.36 2.48
C ASN A 39 -6.99 -5.72 3.95
N ARG A 40 -7.86 -5.19 4.83
CA ARG A 40 -7.74 -5.36 6.28
C ARG A 40 -7.85 -6.83 6.71
N ASP A 41 -8.39 -7.68 5.85
CA ASP A 41 -8.56 -9.11 6.11
C ASP A 41 -7.32 -9.95 5.72
N THR A 42 -6.23 -9.32 5.25
CA THR A 42 -5.00 -10.00 4.84
C THR A 42 -3.83 -9.70 5.75
N CYS A 43 -2.97 -10.70 5.99
CA CYS A 43 -1.72 -10.50 6.69
C CYS A 43 -0.75 -9.64 5.88
N LEU A 44 0.09 -8.88 6.56
CA LEU A 44 1.13 -8.07 5.94
C LEU A 44 2.28 -8.97 5.52
N VAL A 45 2.73 -8.81 4.28
CA VAL A 45 3.89 -9.53 3.74
C VAL A 45 4.94 -8.52 3.32
N PHE A 46 6.10 -8.60 3.95
CA PHE A 46 7.27 -7.78 3.63
C PHE A 46 8.28 -8.64 2.89
N HIS A 47 8.57 -8.26 1.64
CA HIS A 47 9.53 -8.96 0.81
C HIS A 47 10.93 -8.35 0.96
N SER A 48 11.94 -9.21 1.08
CA SER A 48 13.35 -8.83 1.07
C SER A 48 14.16 -9.80 0.21
N ILE A 49 15.41 -9.45 -0.09
CA ILE A 49 16.34 -10.34 -0.81
C ILE A 49 16.55 -11.66 -0.03
N ASN A 50 16.47 -11.60 1.29
CA ASN A 50 16.68 -12.75 2.16
C ASN A 50 15.41 -13.58 2.40
N GLY A 51 14.32 -13.26 1.70
CA GLY A 51 13.01 -13.90 1.86
C GLY A 51 11.97 -12.98 2.47
N SER A 52 10.82 -13.55 2.77
CA SER A 52 9.62 -12.82 3.17
C SER A 52 9.38 -12.89 4.68
N SER A 53 8.91 -11.79 5.25
CA SER A 53 8.41 -11.70 6.62
C SER A 53 6.89 -11.52 6.58
N VAL A 54 6.18 -12.38 7.31
CA VAL A 54 4.71 -12.38 7.36
C VAL A 54 4.27 -11.99 8.76
N SER A 55 3.44 -10.95 8.85
CA SER A 55 2.89 -10.44 10.10
C SER A 55 1.37 -10.46 10.03
N CYS A 56 0.77 -11.23 10.92
CA CYS A 56 -0.67 -11.40 11.03
C CYS A 56 -1.17 -10.81 12.35
N HIS A 57 -2.18 -9.96 12.25
CA HIS A 57 -2.94 -9.40 13.38
C HIS A 57 -4.42 -9.30 13.00
N PRO A 58 -5.37 -9.43 13.94
CA PRO A 58 -6.78 -9.15 13.66
C PRO A 58 -6.96 -7.74 13.05
N PRO A 59 -7.86 -7.57 12.06
CA PRO A 59 -8.86 -8.53 11.60
C PRO A 59 -8.38 -9.48 10.48
N ALA A 60 -7.07 -9.56 10.22
CA ALA A 60 -6.54 -10.44 9.18
C ALA A 60 -6.90 -11.91 9.42
N LYS A 61 -7.13 -12.66 8.34
CA LYS A 61 -7.30 -14.12 8.41
C LYS A 61 -5.95 -14.80 8.27
N LEU A 62 -5.70 -15.79 9.14
CA LEU A 62 -4.48 -16.59 9.06
C LEU A 62 -4.43 -17.32 7.70
N PRO A 63 -3.36 -17.18 6.91
CA PRO A 63 -3.30 -17.79 5.60
C PRO A 63 -3.28 -19.32 5.70
N HIS A 64 -3.87 -19.97 4.70
CA HIS A 64 -3.82 -21.42 4.61
C HIS A 64 -2.44 -21.95 4.24
N ARG A 65 -1.64 -21.15 3.51
CA ARG A 65 -0.25 -21.43 3.17
C ARG A 65 0.53 -20.14 3.17
N LEU A 66 1.76 -20.21 3.67
CA LEU A 66 2.70 -19.10 3.61
C LEU A 66 3.40 -19.05 2.24
N PRO A 67 3.93 -17.88 1.83
CA PRO A 67 4.93 -17.81 0.78
C PRO A 67 6.07 -18.81 1.04
N ALA A 68 6.54 -19.50 0.00
CA ALA A 68 7.57 -20.55 0.15
C ALA A 68 8.91 -20.01 0.66
N ASP A 69 9.18 -18.73 0.39
CA ASP A 69 10.37 -17.99 0.82
C ASP A 69 10.18 -17.30 2.19
N THR A 70 9.12 -17.63 2.93
CA THR A 70 8.89 -17.05 4.27
C THR A 70 10.01 -17.48 5.22
N VAL A 71 10.66 -16.50 5.83
CA VAL A 71 11.73 -16.68 6.83
C VAL A 71 11.24 -16.36 8.23
N TYR A 72 10.30 -15.43 8.36
CA TYR A 72 9.77 -14.97 9.64
C TYR A 72 8.24 -14.95 9.61
N LEU A 73 7.61 -15.57 10.62
CA LEU A 73 6.17 -15.51 10.83
C LEU A 73 5.85 -14.98 12.23
N VAL A 74 5.08 -13.90 12.28
CA VAL A 74 4.46 -13.38 13.49
C VAL A 74 2.94 -13.50 13.42
N VAL A 75 2.35 -14.07 14.46
CA VAL A 75 0.91 -14.14 14.68
C VAL A 75 0.63 -13.63 16.09
N GLU A 76 0.05 -12.44 16.20
CA GLU A 76 -0.25 -11.82 17.50
C GLU A 76 -1.72 -11.46 17.63
N PHE A 77 -2.21 -11.40 18.87
CA PHE A 77 -3.58 -10.99 19.21
C PHE A 77 -4.68 -11.89 18.63
N PHE A 78 -4.32 -13.09 18.18
CA PHE A 78 -5.30 -14.10 17.79
C PHE A 78 -5.68 -14.95 18.99
N ASN A 79 -6.98 -15.25 19.10
CA ASN A 79 -7.49 -16.31 19.97
C ASN A 79 -7.20 -17.70 19.36
N LEU A 80 -5.93 -17.95 19.02
CA LEU A 80 -5.51 -19.12 18.29
C LEU A 80 -5.40 -20.32 19.25
N THR A 81 -6.34 -21.26 19.16
CA THR A 81 -6.27 -22.53 19.89
C THR A 81 -5.55 -23.61 19.11
N GLN A 82 -5.52 -23.50 17.78
CA GLN A 82 -4.89 -24.45 16.87
C GLN A 82 -4.30 -23.72 15.66
N LEU A 83 -3.08 -24.09 15.30
CA LEU A 83 -2.48 -23.77 14.01
C LEU A 83 -2.65 -24.99 13.09
N ARG A 84 -3.20 -24.80 11.88
CA ARG A 84 -3.39 -25.93 10.97
C ARG A 84 -2.02 -26.45 10.50
N ALA A 85 -1.89 -27.76 10.43
CA ALA A 85 -0.62 -28.42 10.08
C ALA A 85 -0.12 -28.04 8.67
N ASP A 86 -1.03 -27.73 7.76
CA ASP A 86 -0.73 -27.31 6.39
C ASP A 86 -0.38 -25.82 6.27
N THR A 87 -0.56 -24.99 7.32
CA THR A 87 -0.18 -23.57 7.27
C THR A 87 1.33 -23.39 7.08
N LEU A 88 2.15 -24.22 7.70
CA LEU A 88 3.61 -24.18 7.57
C LEU A 88 4.13 -25.08 6.44
N GLN A 89 3.23 -25.82 5.77
CA GLN A 89 3.62 -26.71 4.69
C GLN A 89 4.18 -25.91 3.51
N GLY A 90 5.43 -26.17 3.16
CA GLY A 90 6.14 -25.47 2.08
C GLY A 90 6.93 -24.24 2.53
N ALA A 91 6.83 -23.82 3.79
CA ALA A 91 7.68 -22.78 4.39
C ALA A 91 9.01 -23.38 4.88
N SER A 92 9.76 -24.05 4.00
CA SER A 92 11.01 -24.76 4.36
C SER A 92 12.12 -23.83 4.84
N ASN A 93 12.02 -22.54 4.53
CA ASN A 93 12.98 -21.52 4.88
C ASN A 93 12.61 -20.77 6.17
N LEU A 94 11.53 -21.18 6.85
CA LEU A 94 11.06 -20.55 8.08
C LEU A 94 12.11 -20.74 9.17
N GLN A 95 12.65 -19.63 9.66
CA GLN A 95 13.67 -19.61 10.72
C GLN A 95 13.08 -19.22 12.06
N GLU A 96 12.06 -18.37 12.06
CA GLU A 96 11.44 -17.87 13.28
C GLU A 96 9.91 -17.89 13.17
N LEU A 97 9.28 -18.43 14.22
CA LEU A 97 7.84 -18.48 14.40
C LEU A 97 7.50 -17.89 15.77
N HIS A 98 6.85 -16.73 15.77
CA HIS A 98 6.39 -16.08 16.98
C HIS A 98 4.86 -16.12 17.04
N LEU A 99 4.35 -16.73 18.12
CA LEU A 99 2.94 -16.82 18.45
C LEU A 99 2.72 -16.14 19.80
N SER A 100 2.04 -15.00 19.79
CA SER A 100 1.73 -14.24 21.00
C SER A 100 0.21 -14.02 21.17
N PRO A 101 -0.29 -14.02 22.42
CA PRO A 101 -1.69 -13.72 22.71
C PRO A 101 -2.13 -12.31 22.34
#